data_AF-A0A2K0U7S8-F1
#
_entry.id   AF-A0A2K0U7S8-F1
#
_cell.length_a   1.000
_cell.length_b   1.000
_cell.length_c   1.000
_cell.angle_alpha   90.00
_cell.angle_beta   90.00
_cell.angle_gamma   90.00
#
_symmetry.space_group_name_H-M   'P 1'
#
loop_
_entity.id
_entity.type
_entity.pdbx_description
1 polymer ?
#
loop_
_entity_poly.entity_id
_entity_poly.type
_entity_poly.pdbx_seq_one_letter_code
_entity_poly.pdbx_strand_id
1 'polypeptide(L)'
;MDFTILFFLLTIFSSVHGHVPHMRHSRLHSVSPPKLTRRADDDPSDFSWVKRWAAIGDSYTAGIGSGRPLGSIFNGEKLDVKVKTLNITLPNLEFSGHGNWYCARYDMSYPMIISRLLGSQVESFQYAACSGDRAGQIYQQAEQIEGDLDMVMLTAGGNDLCLVR
;
A
#
# COMPACT_ATOMS: atom_id res chain seq x y z
N MET A 1 64.88 2.91 3.36
CA MET A 1 63.72 1.99 3.38
C MET A 1 62.51 2.83 3.74
N ASP A 2 61.66 3.01 2.74
CA ASP A 2 60.99 4.26 2.42
C ASP A 2 59.63 4.46 3.12
N PHE A 3 59.52 5.56 3.88
CA PHE A 3 58.25 6.06 4.42
C PHE A 3 57.44 6.89 3.40
N THR A 4 57.88 6.92 2.14
CA THR A 4 57.33 7.77 1.07
C THR A 4 56.18 7.11 0.29
N ILE A 5 55.87 5.83 0.54
CA ILE A 5 54.90 5.05 -0.26
C ILE A 5 53.47 5.13 0.30
N LEU A 6 53.26 5.52 1.57
CA LEU A 6 51.92 5.44 2.18
C LEU A 6 51.04 6.69 1.96
N PHE A 7 51.59 7.81 1.49
CA PHE A 7 50.82 9.02 1.22
C PHE A 7 50.26 9.12 -0.20
N PHE A 8 50.60 8.18 -1.09
CA PHE A 8 50.17 8.23 -2.50
C PHE A 8 48.87 7.48 -2.82
N LEU A 9 48.29 6.76 -1.86
CA LEU A 9 47.04 5.99 -2.06
C LEU A 9 45.77 6.74 -1.62
N LEU A 10 45.88 7.98 -1.15
CA LEU A 10 44.75 8.77 -0.63
C LEU A 10 44.23 9.87 -1.58
N THR A 11 44.72 9.97 -2.81
CA THR A 11 44.31 11.04 -3.75
C THR A 11 43.73 10.57 -5.07
N ILE A 12 43.10 9.39 -5.13
CA ILE A 12 42.35 8.95 -6.32
C ILE A 12 40.89 8.63 -5.95
N PHE A 13 40.16 9.65 -5.52
CA PHE A 13 38.72 9.73 -5.76
C PHE A 13 38.45 11.10 -6.37
N SER A 14 38.90 11.27 -7.62
CA SER A 14 38.44 12.35 -8.47
C SER A 14 36.93 12.23 -8.61
N SER A 15 36.24 13.31 -8.30
CA SER A 15 34.82 13.51 -8.43
C SER A 15 34.34 13.05 -9.81
N VAL A 16 33.66 11.90 -9.87
CA VAL A 16 32.83 11.56 -11.01
C VAL A 16 31.67 12.54 -10.98
N HIS A 17 31.83 13.67 -11.65
CA HIS A 17 30.69 14.49 -12.06
C HIS A 17 29.94 13.64 -13.08
N GLY A 18 28.89 12.97 -12.61
CA GLY A 18 27.89 12.39 -13.49
C GLY A 18 27.33 13.53 -14.33
N HIS A 19 27.79 13.63 -15.58
CA HIS A 19 27.09 14.39 -16.60
C HIS A 19 25.72 13.75 -16.74
N VAL A 20 24.71 14.35 -16.11
CA VAL A 20 23.32 14.04 -16.41
C VAL A 20 23.14 14.36 -17.89
N PRO A 21 22.83 13.40 -18.76
CA PRO A 21 22.53 13.72 -20.14
C PRO A 21 21.30 14.63 -20.12
N HIS A 22 21.49 15.87 -20.58
CA HIS A 22 20.39 16.76 -20.86
C HIS A 22 19.56 16.10 -21.97
N MET A 23 18.49 15.39 -21.59
CA MET A 23 17.51 14.90 -22.55
C MET A 23 17.00 16.12 -23.30
N ARG A 24 17.44 16.29 -24.55
CA ARG A 24 16.73 17.14 -25.49
C ARG A 24 15.36 16.50 -25.63
N HIS A 25 14.33 17.15 -25.09
CA HIS A 25 12.96 16.83 -25.43
C HIS A 25 12.84 16.93 -26.95
N SER A 26 12.83 15.76 -27.59
CA SER A 26 12.35 15.60 -28.96
C SER A 26 11.02 16.33 -29.05
N ARG A 27 10.89 17.18 -30.07
CA ARG A 27 9.71 18.01 -30.34
C ARG A 27 8.45 17.28 -29.89
N LEU A 28 7.75 17.86 -28.92
CA LEU A 28 6.38 17.48 -28.59
C LEU A 28 5.62 17.39 -29.91
N HIS A 29 5.31 16.16 -30.33
CA HIS A 29 4.17 15.97 -31.19
C HIS A 29 3.01 16.62 -30.45
N SER A 30 2.42 17.64 -31.08
CA SER A 30 1.18 18.27 -30.64
C SER A 30 0.06 17.22 -30.72
N VAL A 31 0.09 16.27 -29.79
CA VAL A 31 -1.04 15.43 -29.47
C VAL A 31 -2.04 16.40 -28.87
N SER A 32 -3.15 16.62 -29.56
CA SER A 32 -4.26 17.37 -28.99
C SER A 32 -4.51 16.83 -27.59
N PRO A 33 -4.61 17.69 -26.56
CA PRO A 33 -4.91 17.21 -25.22
C PRO A 33 -6.12 16.29 -25.34
N PRO A 34 -6.08 15.07 -24.76
CA PRO A 34 -7.24 14.20 -24.77
C PRO A 34 -8.41 15.05 -24.30
N LYS A 35 -9.47 15.12 -25.10
CA LYS A 35 -10.66 15.91 -24.78
C LYS A 35 -11.14 15.38 -23.44
N LEU A 36 -10.83 16.11 -22.36
CA LEU A 36 -11.18 15.73 -21.02
C LEU A 36 -12.70 15.68 -20.99
N THR A 37 -13.26 14.48 -21.08
CA THR A 37 -14.69 14.27 -20.89
C THR A 37 -14.96 14.67 -19.45
N ARG A 38 -15.80 15.69 -19.28
CA ARG A 38 -16.42 16.00 -17.99
C ARG A 38 -16.98 14.68 -17.45
N ARG A 39 -16.71 14.35 -16.18
CA ARG A 39 -17.40 13.21 -15.54
C ARG A 39 -18.89 13.40 -15.79
N ALA A 40 -19.57 12.34 -16.20
CA ALA A 40 -20.99 12.40 -16.50
C ALA A 40 -21.83 12.74 -15.25
N ASP A 41 -21.22 12.65 -14.06
CA ASP A 41 -21.88 12.81 -12.77
C ASP A 41 -22.09 14.29 -12.42
N ASP A 42 -23.33 14.60 -12.04
CA ASP A 42 -23.73 15.95 -11.63
C ASP A 42 -23.36 16.28 -10.17
N ASP A 43 -23.10 15.27 -9.32
CA ASP A 43 -22.65 15.42 -7.93
C ASP A 43 -21.22 14.85 -7.73
N PRO A 44 -20.22 15.66 -7.32
CA PRO A 44 -18.87 15.18 -7.04
C PRO A 44 -18.78 14.23 -5.82
N SER A 45 -19.86 14.09 -5.05
CA SER A 45 -19.96 13.20 -3.88
C SER A 45 -20.69 11.89 -4.19
N ASP A 46 -21.08 11.66 -5.45
CA ASP A 46 -21.66 10.38 -5.87
C ASP A 46 -20.56 9.32 -6.04
N PHE A 47 -20.52 8.37 -5.10
CA PHE A 47 -19.62 7.23 -5.12
C PHE A 47 -20.35 5.91 -5.44
N SER A 48 -21.50 5.97 -6.10
CA SER A 48 -22.32 4.79 -6.40
C SER A 48 -21.67 3.78 -7.33
N TRP A 49 -20.67 4.22 -8.10
CA TRP A 49 -19.82 3.39 -8.94
C TRP A 49 -18.87 2.49 -8.16
N VAL A 50 -18.60 2.78 -6.88
CA VAL A 50 -17.70 1.97 -6.04
C VAL A 50 -18.50 0.78 -5.48
N LYS A 51 -18.41 -0.37 -6.16
CA LYS A 51 -19.01 -1.64 -5.70
C LYS A 51 -17.98 -2.53 -5.03
N ARG A 52 -16.76 -2.56 -5.56
CA ARG A 52 -15.69 -3.44 -5.13
C ARG A 52 -14.44 -2.62 -4.88
N TRP A 53 -13.92 -2.66 -3.66
CA TRP A 53 -12.74 -1.86 -3.34
C TRP A 53 -11.85 -2.49 -2.28
N ALA A 54 -10.61 -2.03 -2.25
CA ALA A 54 -9.63 -2.50 -1.28
C ALA A 54 -8.88 -1.36 -0.59
N ALA A 55 -8.44 -1.63 0.64
CA ALA A 55 -7.54 -0.78 1.39
C ALA A 55 -6.27 -1.55 1.73
N ILE A 56 -5.17 -1.14 1.12
CA ILE A 56 -3.83 -1.71 1.31
C ILE A 56 -2.90 -0.65 1.90
N GLY A 57 -1.74 -1.05 2.41
CA GLY A 57 -0.74 -0.11 2.89
C GLY A 57 -0.18 -0.44 4.25
N ASP A 58 0.37 0.60 4.88
CA ASP A 58 1.06 0.53 6.15
C ASP A 58 0.15 0.88 7.35
N SER A 59 0.77 1.30 8.46
CA SER A 59 0.10 1.67 9.71
C SER A 59 -0.89 2.84 9.56
N TYR A 60 -0.68 3.73 8.58
CA TYR A 60 -1.59 4.85 8.34
C TYR A 60 -2.91 4.38 7.70
N THR A 61 -2.88 3.38 6.82
CA THR A 61 -4.09 2.70 6.34
C THR A 61 -4.68 1.75 7.39
N ALA A 62 -3.85 1.02 8.14
CA ALA A 62 -4.33 0.13 9.22
C ALA A 62 -5.02 0.92 10.35
N GLY A 63 -4.65 2.19 10.52
CA GLY A 63 -5.20 3.08 11.53
C GLY A 63 -4.76 2.71 12.93
N ILE A 64 -3.49 2.37 13.11
CA ILE A 64 -2.96 2.04 14.44
C ILE A 64 -3.30 3.16 15.44
N GLY A 65 -3.93 2.79 16.56
CA GLY A 65 -4.35 3.72 17.60
C GLY A 65 -5.70 4.42 17.37
N SER A 66 -6.39 4.14 16.25
CA SER A 66 -7.71 4.73 15.96
C SER A 66 -8.85 3.87 16.48
N GLY A 67 -9.26 4.05 17.75
CA GLY A 67 -10.39 3.30 18.32
C GLY A 67 -9.97 1.94 18.87
N ARG A 68 -10.67 0.86 18.47
CA ARG A 68 -10.42 -0.50 18.96
C ARG A 68 -9.77 -1.37 17.88
N PRO A 69 -8.79 -2.22 18.24
CA PRO A 69 -8.24 -3.20 17.31
C PRO A 69 -9.33 -4.13 16.77
N LEU A 70 -9.28 -4.39 15.47
CA LEU A 70 -10.00 -5.46 14.83
C LEU A 70 -9.24 -6.76 15.19
N GLY A 71 -9.87 -7.67 15.91
CA GLY A 71 -9.23 -8.90 16.42
C GLY A 71 -8.70 -8.79 17.87
N SER A 72 -8.14 -9.88 18.39
CA SER A 72 -7.67 -9.98 19.79
C SER A 72 -6.45 -10.90 19.89
N ILE A 73 -5.53 -10.62 20.83
CA ILE A 73 -4.38 -11.48 21.15
C ILE A 73 -4.81 -12.89 21.57
N PHE A 74 -5.92 -13.00 22.31
CA PHE A 74 -6.42 -14.28 22.84
C PHE A 74 -7.32 -15.02 21.84
N ASN A 75 -7.83 -14.30 20.84
CA ASN A 75 -8.37 -14.91 19.64
C ASN A 75 -7.16 -15.21 18.76
N GLY A 76 -6.46 -16.31 19.06
CA GLY A 76 -5.70 -16.98 18.03
C GLY A 76 -6.66 -17.25 16.88
N GLU A 77 -6.74 -16.31 15.94
CA GLU A 77 -7.24 -16.52 14.60
C GLU A 77 -6.47 -17.76 14.15
N LYS A 78 -7.19 -18.88 14.05
CA LYS A 78 -6.56 -20.16 13.69
C LYS A 78 -5.87 -19.91 12.36
N LEU A 79 -4.55 -19.84 12.41
CA LEU A 79 -3.69 -19.90 11.25
C LEU A 79 -4.05 -21.20 10.52
N ASP A 80 -4.76 -21.07 9.40
CA ASP A 80 -4.87 -22.11 8.41
C ASP A 80 -3.52 -22.24 7.70
N VAL A 81 -2.55 -22.84 8.40
CA VAL A 81 -1.40 -23.47 7.77
C VAL A 81 -1.97 -24.49 6.79
N LYS A 82 -1.69 -24.36 5.49
CA LYS A 82 -2.08 -25.29 4.43
C LYS A 82 -1.87 -26.76 4.83
N VAL A 83 -2.88 -27.35 5.47
CA VAL A 83 -3.08 -28.78 5.57
C VAL A 83 -4.20 -29.08 4.58
N LYS A 84 -3.90 -29.98 3.65
CA LYS A 84 -4.59 -30.25 2.37
C LYS A 84 -6.05 -30.76 2.48
N THR A 85 -6.78 -30.48 3.56
CA THR A 85 -7.97 -31.26 3.93
C THR A 85 -9.11 -30.53 4.66
N LEU A 86 -9.23 -29.20 4.67
CA LEU A 86 -10.42 -28.55 5.25
C LEU A 86 -10.90 -27.33 4.45
N ASN A 87 -12.13 -27.39 3.93
CA ASN A 87 -12.85 -26.23 3.36
C ASN A 87 -13.58 -25.51 4.49
N ILE A 88 -13.07 -24.36 4.93
CA ILE A 88 -13.81 -23.43 5.78
C ILE A 88 -13.81 -22.07 5.09
N THR A 89 -14.99 -21.54 4.81
CA THR A 89 -15.17 -20.21 4.22
C THR A 89 -15.57 -19.25 5.33
N LEU A 90 -14.65 -18.37 5.74
CA LEU A 90 -14.92 -17.24 6.64
C LEU A 90 -14.80 -15.95 5.82
N PRO A 91 -15.86 -15.14 5.68
CA PRO A 91 -15.91 -14.04 4.72
C PRO A 91 -15.02 -12.82 5.04
N ASN A 92 -14.10 -12.92 6.02
CA ASN A 92 -13.18 -11.84 6.42
C ASN A 92 -11.79 -12.35 6.86
N LEU A 93 -11.41 -13.57 6.47
CA LEU A 93 -10.10 -14.15 6.83
C LEU A 93 -9.03 -13.66 5.84
N GLU A 94 -8.22 -12.72 6.33
CA GLU A 94 -6.76 -12.66 6.11
C GLU A 94 -6.25 -12.54 4.67
N PHE A 95 -6.45 -11.35 4.13
CA PHE A 95 -5.96 -10.92 2.84
C PHE A 95 -4.42 -10.65 2.77
N SER A 96 -3.69 -10.78 3.88
CA SER A 96 -2.25 -10.47 3.97
C SER A 96 -1.41 -11.54 4.66
N GLY A 97 -1.96 -12.74 4.89
CA GLY A 97 -1.31 -13.77 5.73
C GLY A 97 -1.06 -13.35 7.19
N HIS A 98 -1.63 -12.19 7.58
CA HIS A 98 -1.53 -11.61 8.90
C HIS A 98 -2.91 -11.13 9.39
N GLY A 99 -3.35 -11.71 10.52
CA GLY A 99 -4.63 -11.43 11.14
C GLY A 99 -4.79 -9.95 11.54
N ASN A 100 -6.03 -9.51 11.70
CA ASN A 100 -6.36 -8.10 11.93
C ASN A 100 -5.63 -7.50 13.16
N TRP A 101 -5.50 -8.30 14.23
CA TRP A 101 -4.81 -7.91 15.45
C TRP A 101 -3.31 -7.71 15.20
N TYR A 102 -2.66 -8.66 14.53
CA TYR A 102 -1.24 -8.60 14.22
C TYR A 102 -0.93 -7.37 13.36
N CYS A 103 -1.76 -7.12 12.35
CA CYS A 103 -1.62 -5.97 11.48
C CYS A 103 -2.00 -4.64 12.11
N ALA A 104 -2.45 -4.65 13.37
CA ALA A 104 -2.91 -3.47 14.08
C ALA A 104 -3.94 -2.67 13.24
N ARG A 105 -4.91 -3.38 12.66
CA ARG A 105 -6.06 -2.76 11.97
C ARG A 105 -7.09 -2.35 13.02
N TYR A 106 -7.63 -1.14 12.92
CA TYR A 106 -8.57 -0.63 13.91
C TYR A 106 -9.93 -0.27 13.31
N ASP A 107 -10.96 -0.29 14.16
CA ASP A 107 -12.35 -0.05 13.77
C ASP A 107 -12.66 1.42 13.42
N MET A 108 -11.81 2.38 13.78
CA MET A 108 -11.93 3.79 13.39
C MET A 108 -10.85 4.25 12.39
N SER A 109 -10.21 3.31 11.69
CA SER A 109 -9.29 3.65 10.60
C SER A 109 -10.03 4.33 9.45
N TYR A 110 -9.35 5.14 8.64
CA TYR A 110 -10.01 5.83 7.53
C TYR A 110 -10.67 4.86 6.54
N PRO A 111 -10.12 3.66 6.22
CA PRO A 111 -10.84 2.69 5.40
C PRO A 111 -12.14 2.19 6.05
N MET A 112 -12.15 1.97 7.37
CA MET A 112 -13.36 1.57 8.08
C MET A 112 -14.42 2.68 8.10
N ILE A 113 -14.00 3.95 8.21
CA ILE A 113 -14.90 5.10 8.10
C ILE A 113 -15.48 5.18 6.68
N ILE A 114 -14.64 5.10 5.64
CA ILE A 114 -15.09 5.12 4.24
C ILE A 114 -16.02 3.95 3.94
N SER A 115 -15.72 2.74 4.43
CA SER A 115 -16.59 1.57 4.28
C SER A 115 -18.00 1.81 4.85
N ARG A 116 -18.09 2.43 6.03
CA ARG A 116 -19.37 2.82 6.62
C ARG A 116 -20.10 3.90 5.82
N LEU A 117 -19.37 4.86 5.25
CA LEU A 117 -19.94 5.94 4.44
C LEU A 117 -20.46 5.45 3.09
N LEU A 118 -19.72 4.56 2.42
CA LEU A 118 -20.18 3.91 1.20
C LEU A 118 -21.39 3.00 1.48
N GLY A 119 -21.43 2.36 2.65
CA GLY A 119 -22.61 1.67 3.12
C GLY A 119 -22.97 0.44 2.29
N SER A 120 -24.28 0.16 2.17
CA SER A 120 -24.80 -1.11 1.62
C SER A 120 -24.62 -1.28 0.10
N GLN A 121 -24.11 -0.27 -0.62
CA GLN A 121 -23.87 -0.37 -2.05
C GLN A 121 -22.59 -1.13 -2.39
N VAL A 122 -21.69 -1.28 -1.41
CA VAL A 122 -20.44 -2.02 -1.56
C VAL A 122 -20.76 -3.50 -1.54
N GLU A 123 -20.41 -4.19 -2.62
CA GLU A 123 -20.53 -5.63 -2.78
C GLU A 123 -19.33 -6.35 -2.16
N SER A 124 -18.13 -5.74 -2.21
CA SER A 124 -16.91 -6.31 -1.68
C SER A 124 -15.96 -5.24 -1.14
N PHE A 125 -15.48 -5.45 0.09
CA PHE A 125 -14.44 -4.63 0.71
C PHE A 125 -13.32 -5.54 1.22
N GLN A 126 -12.10 -5.34 0.72
CA GLN A 126 -10.91 -6.10 1.10
C GLN A 126 -9.94 -5.21 1.90
N TYR A 127 -9.62 -5.59 3.14
CA TYR A 127 -8.79 -4.77 4.03
C TYR A 127 -7.47 -5.46 4.39
N ALA A 128 -6.41 -5.06 3.69
CA ALA A 128 -5.09 -5.69 3.70
C ALA A 128 -4.04 -5.01 4.56
N ALA A 129 -4.23 -3.72 4.84
CA ALA A 129 -3.15 -2.89 5.36
C ALA A 129 -2.55 -3.46 6.65
N CYS A 130 -1.25 -3.34 6.81
CA CYS A 130 -0.53 -3.92 7.94
C CYS A 130 0.49 -2.93 8.50
N SER A 131 0.42 -2.70 9.81
CA SER A 131 1.38 -1.83 10.48
C SER A 131 2.81 -2.35 10.31
N GLY A 132 3.70 -1.49 9.83
CA GLY A 132 5.12 -1.81 9.61
C GLY A 132 5.47 -2.25 8.18
N ASP A 133 4.47 -2.49 7.32
CA ASP A 133 4.73 -2.88 5.94
C ASP A 133 5.43 -1.77 5.15
N ARG A 134 6.40 -2.18 4.32
CA ARG A 134 7.11 -1.34 3.36
C ARG A 134 6.57 -1.58 1.96
N ALA A 135 7.04 -0.81 0.98
CA ALA A 135 6.57 -0.93 -0.41
C ALA A 135 6.61 -2.38 -0.95
N GLY A 136 7.62 -3.17 -0.56
CA GLY A 136 7.74 -4.59 -0.95
C GLY A 136 6.61 -5.47 -0.39
N GLN A 137 6.24 -5.32 0.88
CA GLN A 137 5.12 -6.07 1.47
C GLN A 137 3.77 -5.57 0.95
N ILE A 138 3.64 -4.26 0.72
CA ILE A 138 2.43 -3.68 0.12
C ILE A 138 2.21 -4.22 -1.30
N TYR A 139 3.27 -4.46 -2.06
CA TYR A 139 3.16 -5.14 -3.35
C TYR A 139 2.56 -6.56 -3.19
N GLN A 140 2.99 -7.31 -2.16
CA GLN A 140 2.41 -8.63 -1.86
C GLN A 140 0.93 -8.54 -1.42
N GLN A 141 0.53 -7.48 -0.71
CA GLN A 141 -0.88 -7.20 -0.45
C GLN A 141 -1.63 -7.01 -1.77
N ALA A 142 -1.08 -6.23 -2.72
CA ALA A 142 -1.70 -5.98 -4.01
C ALA A 142 -1.87 -7.27 -4.85
N GLU A 143 -0.90 -8.18 -4.82
CA GLU A 143 -0.98 -9.47 -5.53
C GLU A 143 -2.06 -10.41 -4.98
N GLN A 144 -2.44 -10.24 -3.72
CA GLN A 144 -3.49 -11.04 -3.09
C GLN A 144 -4.89 -10.54 -3.44
N ILE A 145 -5.04 -9.35 -4.08
CA ILE A 145 -6.31 -8.65 -4.32
C ILE A 145 -7.18 -9.48 -5.24
N GLU A 146 -8.39 -9.81 -4.78
CA GLU A 146 -9.30 -10.66 -5.52
C GLU A 146 -10.28 -9.86 -6.40
N GLY A 147 -10.24 -10.19 -7.68
CA GLY A 147 -11.17 -9.73 -8.72
C GLY A 147 -11.02 -8.25 -9.10
N ASP A 148 -11.91 -7.82 -10.01
CA ASP A 148 -11.84 -6.49 -10.59
C ASP A 148 -12.33 -5.45 -9.57
N LEU A 149 -11.42 -4.56 -9.15
CA LEU A 149 -11.72 -3.49 -8.22
C LEU A 149 -12.07 -2.19 -8.96
N ASP A 150 -13.03 -1.47 -8.41
CA ASP A 150 -13.35 -0.10 -8.81
C ASP A 150 -12.37 0.89 -8.15
N MET A 151 -12.01 0.63 -6.89
CA MET A 151 -11.21 1.57 -6.08
C MET A 151 -10.17 0.87 -5.21
N VAL A 152 -8.99 1.47 -5.11
CA VAL A 152 -7.94 1.10 -4.15
C VAL A 152 -7.50 2.33 -3.37
N MET A 153 -7.43 2.22 -2.04
CA MET A 153 -6.84 3.22 -1.16
C MET A 153 -5.55 2.71 -0.54
N LEU A 154 -4.53 3.57 -0.46
CA LEU A 154 -3.18 3.19 -0.09
C LEU A 154 -2.42 4.30 0.65
N THR A 155 -1.67 3.91 1.69
CA THR A 155 -0.52 4.65 2.22
C THR A 155 0.73 3.78 2.17
N ALA A 156 1.88 4.37 1.84
CA ALA A 156 3.16 3.68 1.74
C ALA A 156 4.34 4.63 1.93
N GLY A 157 5.54 4.08 2.11
CA GLY A 157 6.82 4.79 1.99
C GLY A 157 7.41 5.28 3.31
N GLY A 158 6.60 5.51 4.35
CA GLY A 158 7.12 5.96 5.65
C GLY A 158 8.07 4.95 6.30
N ASN A 159 7.72 3.66 6.22
CA ASN A 159 8.52 2.56 6.76
C ASN A 159 9.78 2.27 5.92
N ASP A 160 9.74 2.52 4.61
CA ASP A 160 10.90 2.42 3.72
C ASP A 160 11.98 3.44 4.12
N LEU A 161 11.56 4.63 4.53
CA LEU A 161 12.44 5.71 5.01
C LEU A 161 12.77 5.64 6.50
N CYS A 162 12.26 4.61 7.21
CA CYS A 162 12.47 4.43 8.64
C CYS A 162 12.08 5.67 9.48
N LEU A 163 10.96 6.33 9.17
CA LEU A 163 10.54 7.57 9.84
C LEU A 163 10.24 7.40 11.33
N VAL A 164 9.89 6.19 11.76
CA VAL A 164 9.76 5.82 13.17
C VAL A 164 10.69 4.64 13.40
N ARG A 165 11.64 4.81 14.34
CA ARG A 165 12.57 3.78 14.81
C ARG A 165 12.09 3.19 16.12
#